data_AF-A0A645HT65-F1
#
_entry.id   AF-A0A645HT65-F1
#
_cell.length_a   1.000
_cell.length_b   1.000
_cell.length_c   1.000
_cell.angle_alpha   90.00
_cell.angle_beta   90.00
_cell.angle_gamma   90.00
#
_symmetry.space_group_name_H-M   'P 1'
#
loop_
_entity.id
_entity.type
_entity.pdbx_description
1 polymer ?
#
loop_
_entity_poly.entity_id
_entity_poly.type
_entity_poly.pdbx_seq_one_letter_code
_entity_poly.pdbx_strand_id
1 'polypeptide(L)'
;MDAKKRALYSQYAENVYFGKPSGLMDQMASSVGGLTYIDFKNDDPRIEEMTYDFAAKGFALVVVNTGGSHDDLTEHYAAIPAEMRAVARSFSCSRMAQSNMPKPFSPNSSHCTCTVSVVSGAK
;
A
#
# COMPACT_ATOMS: atom_id res chain seq x y z
N MET A 1 16.60 1.25 14.18
CA MET A 1 16.65 1.68 12.76
C MET A 1 15.29 2.25 12.39
N ASP A 2 15.25 3.42 11.74
CA ASP A 2 14.00 4.08 11.33
C ASP A 2 13.09 3.18 10.46
N ALA A 3 11.77 3.34 10.59
CA ALA A 3 10.79 2.49 9.92
C ALA A 3 10.79 2.67 8.40
N LYS A 4 10.91 3.90 7.90
CA LYS A 4 11.00 4.17 6.45
C LYS A 4 12.26 3.53 5.88
N LYS A 5 13.38 3.70 6.58
CA LYS A 5 14.67 3.17 6.13
C LYS A 5 14.67 1.64 6.05
N ARG A 6 14.02 0.95 7.00
CA ARG A 6 13.83 -0.51 6.96
C ARG A 6 13.01 -0.92 5.73
N ALA A 7 11.89 -0.24 5.50
CA ALA A 7 11.01 -0.54 4.38
C ALA A 7 11.70 -0.35 3.02
N LEU A 8 12.50 0.71 2.87
CA LEU A 8 13.26 0.96 1.64
C LEU A 8 14.31 -0.14 1.37
N TYR A 9 14.99 -0.64 2.41
CA TYR A 9 15.92 -1.76 2.24
C TYR A 9 15.21 -3.06 1.90
N SER A 10 14.07 -3.35 2.51
CA SER A 10 13.25 -4.52 2.16
C SER A 10 12.71 -4.43 0.73
N GLN A 11 12.25 -3.25 0.29
CA GLN A 11 11.79 -3.03 -1.07
C GLN A 11 12.93 -3.23 -2.07
N TYR A 12 14.12 -2.68 -1.78
CA TYR A 12 15.29 -2.89 -2.62
C TYR A 12 15.64 -4.38 -2.70
N ALA A 13 15.59 -5.08 -1.56
CA ALA A 13 15.89 -6.50 -1.52
C ALA A 13 14.95 -7.31 -2.42
N GLU A 14 13.63 -7.04 -2.32
CA GLU A 14 12.60 -7.69 -3.13
C GLU A 14 12.74 -7.42 -4.63
N ASN A 15 12.94 -6.16 -5.00
CA ASN A 15 13.07 -5.78 -6.40
C ASN A 15 14.36 -6.33 -7.05
N VAL A 16 15.48 -6.31 -6.32
CA VAL A 16 16.81 -6.61 -6.91
C VAL A 16 17.22 -8.07 -6.74
N TYR A 17 17.04 -8.65 -5.56
CA TYR A 17 17.49 -10.03 -5.30
C TYR A 17 16.41 -11.07 -5.57
N PHE A 18 15.13 -10.71 -5.39
CA PHE A 18 14.02 -11.62 -5.67
C PHE A 18 13.38 -11.37 -7.04
N GLY A 19 13.75 -10.27 -7.72
CA GLY A 19 13.23 -9.93 -9.05
C GLY A 19 11.73 -9.66 -9.08
N LYS A 20 11.14 -9.34 -7.92
CA LYS A 20 9.70 -9.10 -7.78
C LYS A 20 9.43 -7.60 -7.75
N PRO A 21 8.83 -7.02 -8.81
CA PRO A 21 8.51 -5.61 -8.83
C PRO A 21 7.47 -5.31 -7.75
N SER A 22 7.83 -4.55 -6.72
CA SER A 22 6.94 -4.20 -5.62
C SER A 22 6.93 -2.71 -5.31
N GLY A 23 5.78 -2.24 -4.80
CA GLY A 23 5.64 -0.91 -4.20
C GLY A 23 6.32 -0.84 -2.84
N LEU A 24 5.96 0.18 -2.04
CA LEU A 24 6.52 0.39 -0.70
C LEU A 24 5.51 0.08 0.43
N MET A 25 4.25 -0.24 0.08
CA MET A 25 3.14 -0.39 1.02
C MET A 25 3.38 -1.51 2.03
N ASP A 26 3.64 -2.73 1.56
CA ASP A 26 3.74 -3.93 2.41
C ASP A 26 4.97 -3.89 3.33
N GLN A 27 6.08 -3.38 2.81
CA GLN A 27 7.33 -3.22 3.57
C GLN A 27 7.16 -2.13 4.63
N MET A 28 6.45 -1.05 4.32
CA MET A 28 6.14 0.00 5.31
C MET A 28 5.22 -0.53 6.40
N ALA A 29 4.15 -1.22 6.02
CA ALA A 29 3.18 -1.73 6.95
C ALA A 29 3.80 -2.79 7.88
N SER A 30 4.69 -3.65 7.37
CA SER A 30 5.49 -4.60 8.17
C SER A 30 6.52 -3.92 9.06
N SER A 31 7.10 -2.80 8.60
CA SER A 31 8.13 -2.07 9.34
C SER A 31 7.55 -1.25 10.49
N VAL A 32 6.42 -0.57 10.27
CA VAL A 32 5.72 0.24 11.28
C VAL A 32 4.93 -0.66 12.24
N GLY A 33 4.17 -1.61 11.69
CA GLY A 33 3.24 -2.46 12.43
C GLY A 33 1.90 -1.78 12.70
N GLY A 34 0.90 -2.58 13.09
CA GLY A 34 -0.43 -2.08 13.44
C GLY A 34 -1.25 -1.57 12.25
N LEU A 35 -2.15 -0.62 12.53
CA LEU A 35 -2.93 0.08 11.52
C LEU A 35 -2.17 1.34 11.12
N THR A 36 -1.79 1.45 9.84
CA THR A 36 -0.97 2.56 9.36
C THR A 36 -1.62 3.24 8.17
N TYR A 37 -1.72 4.57 8.24
CA TYR A 37 -2.02 5.42 7.09
C TYR A 37 -0.74 5.74 6.33
N ILE A 38 -0.76 5.56 5.01
CA ILE A 38 0.37 5.86 4.14
C ILE A 38 -0.09 6.71 2.96
N ASP A 39 0.52 7.88 2.79
CA ASP A 39 0.27 8.79 1.66
C ASP A 39 1.48 8.82 0.71
N PHE A 40 1.28 8.29 -0.49
CA PHE A 40 2.28 8.25 -1.58
C PHE A 40 2.18 9.42 -2.56
N LYS A 41 1.49 10.50 -2.21
CA LYS A 41 1.35 11.67 -3.10
C LYS A 41 2.71 12.30 -3.45
N ASN A 42 3.66 12.26 -2.53
CA ASN A 42 5.02 12.77 -2.68
C ASN A 42 6.05 11.63 -2.62
N ASP A 43 7.29 11.91 -3.01
CA ASP A 43 8.35 10.88 -3.08
C ASP A 43 8.83 10.43 -1.69
N ASP A 44 8.78 11.33 -0.69
CA ASP A 44 8.84 10.94 0.71
C ASP A 44 7.40 10.71 1.22
N PRO A 45 6.98 9.46 1.46
CA PRO A 45 5.63 9.17 1.89
C PRO A 45 5.39 9.68 3.32
N ARG A 46 4.21 10.27 3.53
CA ARG A 46 3.73 10.59 4.89
C ARG A 46 3.16 9.33 5.50
N ILE A 47 3.55 9.06 6.75
CA ILE A 47 3.14 7.87 7.49
C ILE A 47 2.54 8.33 8.81
N GLU A 48 1.36 7.80 9.13
CA GLU A 48 0.71 8.04 10.41
C GLU A 48 0.25 6.71 11.01
N GLU A 49 0.68 6.46 12.23
CA GLU A 49 0.15 5.35 13.02
C GLU A 49 -1.28 5.70 13.43
N MET A 50 -2.18 4.74 13.27
CA MET A 50 -3.57 4.89 13.66
C MET A 50 -3.92 3.91 14.77
N THR A 51 -4.52 4.43 15.83
CA THR A 51 -5.07 3.60 16.89
C THR A 51 -6.57 3.45 16.67
N TYR A 52 -7.03 2.22 16.44
CA TYR A 52 -8.45 1.92 16.34
C TYR A 52 -8.77 0.62 17.06
N ASP A 53 -9.67 0.69 18.03
CA ASP A 53 -10.13 -0.47 18.79
C ASP A 53 -11.45 -0.97 18.18
N PHE A 54 -11.34 -1.98 17.31
CA PHE A 54 -12.49 -2.64 16.70
C PHE A 54 -13.38 -3.29 17.76
N ALA A 55 -12.79 -3.90 18.79
CA ALA A 55 -13.53 -4.64 19.81
C ALA A 55 -14.36 -3.71 20.69
N ALA A 56 -13.83 -2.55 21.08
CA ALA A 56 -14.59 -1.52 21.80
C ALA A 56 -15.80 -0.98 21.02
N LYS A 57 -15.83 -1.17 19.69
CA LYS A 57 -16.95 -0.81 18.81
C LYS A 57 -17.86 -1.98 18.46
N GLY A 58 -17.63 -3.16 19.03
CA GLY A 58 -18.40 -4.37 18.73
C GLY A 58 -18.08 -4.98 17.36
N PHE A 59 -16.93 -4.64 16.77
CA PHE A 59 -16.47 -5.18 15.50
C PHE A 59 -15.29 -6.14 15.67
N ALA A 60 -15.15 -7.07 14.74
CA ALA A 60 -13.99 -7.95 14.63
C ALA A 60 -13.40 -7.85 13.22
N LEU A 61 -12.07 -7.78 13.11
CA LEU A 61 -11.36 -7.86 11.83
C LEU A 61 -11.20 -9.34 11.45
N VAL A 62 -11.74 -9.73 10.30
CA VAL A 62 -11.65 -11.09 9.78
C VAL A 62 -10.90 -11.07 8.45
N VAL A 63 -9.80 -11.82 8.37
CA VAL A 63 -9.04 -12.03 7.14
C VAL A 63 -9.31 -13.46 6.67
N VAL A 64 -9.90 -13.61 5.49
CA VAL A 64 -10.19 -14.92 4.89
C VAL A 64 -9.23 -15.17 3.74
N ASN A 65 -8.46 -16.26 3.83
CA ASN A 65 -7.65 -16.73 2.72
C ASN A 65 -8.54 -17.48 1.73
N THR A 66 -8.68 -16.96 0.51
CA THR A 66 -9.49 -17.56 -0.56
C THR A 66 -8.84 -18.79 -1.19
N GLY A 67 -7.56 -19.05 -0.92
CA GLY A 67 -6.80 -20.17 -1.48
C GLY A 67 -6.35 -19.97 -2.93
N GLY A 68 -6.55 -18.78 -3.51
CA GLY A 68 -6.02 -18.43 -4.83
C GLY A 68 -4.50 -18.20 -4.79
N SER A 69 -3.82 -18.51 -5.90
CA SER A 69 -2.43 -18.10 -6.13
C SER A 69 -2.36 -17.04 -7.23
N HIS A 70 -1.40 -16.13 -7.11
CA HIS A 70 -1.10 -15.08 -8.07
C HIS A 70 0.28 -15.24 -8.71
N ASP A 71 0.91 -16.42 -8.57
CA ASP A 71 2.29 -16.65 -9.00
C ASP A 71 2.51 -16.32 -10.49
N ASP A 72 1.52 -16.62 -11.35
CA ASP A 72 1.57 -16.35 -12.80
C ASP A 72 1.15 -14.93 -13.20
N LEU A 73 0.74 -14.06 -12.25
CA LEU A 73 0.26 -12.70 -12.54
C LEU A 73 1.34 -11.62 -12.44
N THR A 74 2.60 -12.00 -12.23
CA THR A 74 3.71 -11.06 -12.01
C THR A 74 3.83 -10.04 -13.15
N GLU A 75 3.70 -10.47 -14.41
CA GLU A 75 3.74 -9.56 -15.56
C GLU A 75 2.56 -8.59 -15.60
N HIS A 76 1.35 -9.09 -15.29
CA HIS A 76 0.15 -8.27 -15.25
C HIS A 76 0.23 -7.22 -14.14
N TYR A 77 0.74 -7.61 -12.97
CA TYR A 77 0.98 -6.67 -11.88
C TYR A 77 2.04 -5.62 -12.26
N ALA A 78 3.14 -6.05 -12.87
CA ALA A 78 4.22 -5.17 -13.31
C ALA A 78 3.81 -4.18 -14.41
N ALA A 79 2.78 -4.50 -15.20
CA ALA A 79 2.23 -3.63 -16.23
C ALA A 79 1.40 -2.46 -15.65
N ILE A 80 0.69 -2.67 -14.53
CA ILE A 80 -0.23 -1.68 -13.94
C ILE A 80 0.45 -0.31 -13.73
N PRO A 81 1.66 -0.19 -13.15
CA PRO A 81 2.33 1.11 -13.00
C PRO A 81 2.62 1.83 -14.32
N ALA A 82 2.89 1.11 -15.40
CA ALA A 82 3.15 1.72 -16.71
C ALA A 82 1.85 2.24 -17.34
N GLU A 83 0.78 1.45 -17.28
CA GLU A 83 -0.56 1.80 -17.76
C GLU A 83 -1.15 2.99 -16.98
N MET A 84 -1.06 2.96 -15.66
CA MET A 84 -1.49 4.07 -14.78
C MET A 84 -0.76 5.38 -15.10
N ARG A 85 0.55 5.32 -15.38
CA ARG A 85 1.32 6.49 -15.81
C ARG A 85 0.93 6.95 -17.22
N ALA A 86 0.57 6.04 -18.12
CA ALA A 86 0.09 6.41 -19.45
C ALA A 86 -1.21 7.22 -19.37
N VAL A 87 -2.15 6.78 -18.54
CA VAL A 87 -3.38 7.52 -18.28
C VAL A 87 -3.09 8.85 -17.57
N ALA A 88 -2.15 8.89 -16.61
CA ALA A 88 -1.79 10.14 -15.91
C ALA A 88 -1.34 11.25 -16.85
N ARG A 89 -0.60 10.88 -17.91
CA ARG A 89 -0.11 11.82 -18.92
C ARG A 89 -1.25 12.48 -19.70
N SER A 90 -2.39 11.80 -19.90
CA SER A 90 -3.58 12.40 -20.50
C SER A 90 -4.18 13.52 -19.65
N PHE A 91 -3.87 13.56 -18.36
CA PHE A 91 -4.26 14.61 -17.41
C PHE A 91 -3.11 15.55 -17.03
N SER A 92 -2.04 15.59 -17.84
CA SER A 92 -0.83 16.41 -17.58
C SER A 92 -0.17 16.15 -16.22
N CYS A 93 -0.32 14.92 -15.69
CA CYS A 93 0.22 14.51 -14.41
C CYS A 93 1.25 13.38 -14.56
N SER A 94 2.20 13.29 -13.63
CA SER A 94 3.19 12.19 -13.60
C SER A 94 2.66 10.94 -12.88
N ARG A 95 1.75 11.14 -11.93
CA ARG A 95 1.07 10.10 -11.16
C ARG A 95 -0.42 10.38 -11.10
N MET A 96 -1.22 9.33 -11.03
CA MET A 96 -2.68 9.48 -10.93
C MET A 96 -3.12 10.23 -9.66
N ALA A 97 -2.37 10.09 -8.56
CA ALA A 97 -2.60 10.81 -7.31
C ALA A 97 -2.47 12.35 -7.43
N GLN A 98 -1.90 12.87 -8.52
CA GLN A 98 -1.76 14.31 -8.78
C GLN A 98 -2.90 14.86 -9.64
N SER A 99 -3.73 14.01 -10.23
CA SER A 99 -4.81 14.46 -11.11
C SER A 99 -5.91 15.18 -10.32
N ASN A 100 -6.45 16.26 -10.91
CA ASN A 100 -7.61 16.99 -10.39
C ASN A 100 -8.95 16.33 -10.80
N MET A 101 -8.97 15.02 -11.06
CA MET A 101 -10.22 14.33 -11.32
C MET A 101 -11.15 14.43 -10.10
N PRO A 102 -12.46 14.64 -10.30
CA PRO A 102 -13.42 14.45 -9.23
C PRO A 102 -13.24 13.03 -8.75
N LYS A 103 -12.86 12.87 -7.47
CA LYS A 103 -12.76 11.55 -6.87
C LYS A 103 -14.13 10.88 -7.07
N PRO A 104 -14.19 9.64 -7.59
CA PRO A 104 -15.46 8.98 -7.88
C PRO A 104 -16.34 8.78 -6.63
N PHE A 105 -15.81 9.08 -5.44
CA PHE A 105 -16.52 9.05 -4.17
C PHE A 105 -16.30 10.33 -3.35
N SER A 106 -17.38 10.73 -2.67
CA SER A 106 -17.55 11.93 -1.84
C SER A 106 -16.35 12.23 -0.92
N PRO A 107 -16.05 13.52 -0.64
CA PRO A 107 -15.03 13.92 0.35
C PRO A 107 -15.30 13.39 1.78
N ASN A 108 -16.51 12.87 2.07
CA ASN A 108 -16.84 12.20 3.33
C ASN A 108 -16.72 10.66 3.28
N SER A 109 -16.20 10.10 2.18
CA SER A 109 -15.91 8.67 2.12
C SER A 109 -14.54 8.40 2.73
N SER A 110 -14.54 7.74 3.89
CA SER A 110 -13.38 7.29 4.66
C SER A 110 -12.57 6.20 3.97
N HIS A 111 -12.43 6.23 2.64
CA HIS A 111 -11.52 5.32 1.93
C HIS A 111 -10.11 5.89 2.03
N CYS A 112 -9.62 5.79 3.26
CA CYS A 112 -8.23 5.79 3.65
C CYS A 112 -7.58 4.53 3.10
N THR A 113 -6.44 4.63 2.42
CA THR A 113 -5.56 3.46 2.26
C THR A 113 -4.88 3.23 3.60
N CYS A 114 -5.68 2.71 4.52
CA CYS A 114 -5.32 2.33 5.86
C CYS A 114 -4.93 0.86 5.80
N THR A 115 -3.64 0.56 5.85
CA THR A 115 -3.18 -0.84 5.81
C THR A 115 -3.14 -1.36 7.23
N VAL A 116 -3.89 -2.42 7.52
CA VAL A 116 -3.70 -3.20 8.74
C VAL A 116 -2.63 -4.25 8.45
N SER A 117 -1.46 -4.12 9.04
CA SER A 117 -0.49 -5.22 9.04
C SER A 117 -0.77 -6.14 10.21
N VAL A 118 -1.36 -7.30 9.92
CA VAL A 118 -1.37 -8.42 10.85
C VAL A 118 -0.06 -9.20 10.64
N VAL A 119 0.99 -8.81 11.35
CA VAL A 119 2.19 -9.63 11.43
C VAL A 119 1.84 -10.82 12.32
N SER A 120 1.51 -11.96 11.72
CA SER A 120 1.42 -13.23 12.44
C SER A 120 2.79 -13.50 13.05
N GLY A 121 2.91 -13.28 14.36
CA GLY A 121 4.06 -13.71 15.11
C GLY A 121 4.13 -15.23 15.04
N ALA A 122 4.98 -15.76 14.17
CA ALA A 122 5.54 -17.08 14.38
C ALA A 122 6.29 -17.03 15.71
N LYS A 123 5.63 -17.52 16.76
CA LYS A 123 6.34 -18.14 17.87
C LYS A 123 6.77 -19.54 17.45
#